data_AF-K1GVR3-F1
#
_entry.id   AF-K1GVR3-F1
#
_cell.length_a   1.000
_cell.length_b   1.000
_cell.length_c   1.000
_cell.angle_alpha   90.00
_cell.angle_beta   90.00
_cell.angle_gamma   90.00
#
_symmetry.space_group_name_H-M   'P 1'
#
loop_
_entity.id
_entity.type
_entity.pdbx_description
1 polymer ?
#
loop_
_entity_poly.entity_id
_entity_poly.type
_entity_poly.pdbx_seq_one_letter_code
_entity_poly.pdbx_strand_id
1 'polypeptide(L)' 'MKDLYFISEETKIIFALVELDSKAQLNLLGVDYYHYAVIEAGQKWYHETKDILEKSNHPKAKEAMKQLEKIFKGMGHPKH' A
#
# COMPACT_ATOMS: atom_id res chain seq x y z
N MET A 1 2.50 12.94 15.60
CA MET A 1 2.59 14.18 14.80
C MET A 1 1.38 14.20 13.88
N LYS A 2 0.61 15.29 13.82
CA LYS A 2 -0.60 15.37 12.98
C LYS A 2 -0.18 15.52 11.52
N ASP A 3 -0.68 14.65 10.64
CA ASP A 3 -0.49 14.82 9.19
C ASP A 3 -1.25 16.07 8.75
N LEU A 4 -0.56 17.01 8.09
CA LEU A 4 -1.13 18.29 7.66
C LEU A 4 -1.73 18.21 6.25
N TYR A 5 -1.40 17.16 5.50
CA TYR A 5 -1.75 17.03 4.09
C TYR A 5 -2.85 16.00 3.87
N PHE A 6 -2.90 14.95 4.70
CA PHE A 6 -3.91 13.90 4.59
C PHE A 6 -4.88 13.92 5.78
N ILE A 7 -6.16 13.74 5.48
CA ILE A 7 -7.22 13.70 6.50
C ILE A 7 -7.21 12.40 7.31
N SER A 8 -6.66 11.33 6.74
CA SER A 8 -6.49 10.03 7.40
C SER A 8 -5.39 9.20 6.73
N GLU A 9 -4.88 8.20 7.44
CA GLU A 9 -3.93 7.22 6.91
C GLU A 9 -4.51 6.45 5.72
N GLU A 10 -5.79 6.08 5.76
CA GLU A 10 -6.53 5.47 4.65
C GLU A 10 -6.45 6.32 3.37
N THR A 11 -6.77 7.62 3.46
CA THR A 11 -6.72 8.51 2.30
C THR A 11 -5.31 8.68 1.74
N LYS A 12 -4.29 8.67 2.61
CA LYS A 12 -2.88 8.71 2.23
C LYS A 12 -2.46 7.45 1.47
N ILE A 13 -2.83 6.27 1.97
CA ILE A 13 -2.56 4.98 1.32
C ILE A 13 -3.20 4.95 -0.07
N ILE A 14 -4.48 5.34 -0.17
CA ILE A 14 -5.20 5.36 -1.45
C ILE A 14 -4.55 6.33 -2.43
N PHE A 15 -4.20 7.53 -1.99
CA PHE A 15 -3.49 8.50 -2.82
C PHE A 15 -2.16 7.93 -3.33
N ALA A 16 -1.36 7.32 -2.45
CA ALA A 16 -0.08 6.73 -2.82
C ALA A 16 -0.24 5.58 -3.84
N LEU A 17 -1.27 4.76 -3.69
CA LEU A 17 -1.53 3.62 -4.58
C LEU A 17 -2.07 4.05 -5.95
N VAL A 18 -2.89 5.11 -6.01
CA VAL A 18 -3.63 5.48 -7.23
C VAL A 18 -2.97 6.61 -8.03
N GLU A 19 -2.41 7.60 -7.35
CA GLU A 19 -1.95 8.85 -8.00
C GLU A 19 -0.43 8.93 -8.14
N LEU A 20 0.32 8.09 -7.42
CA LEU A 20 1.77 8.07 -7.47
C LEU A 20 2.29 6.83 -8.19
N ASP A 21 3.48 6.97 -8.75
CA ASP A 21 4.22 5.88 -9.40
C ASP A 21 5.64 5.78 -8.85
N SER A 22 6.28 4.64 -9.10
CA SER A 22 7.71 4.43 -8.90
C SER A 22 8.16 4.74 -7.47
N LYS A 23 9.31 5.41 -7.30
CA LYS A 23 9.92 5.66 -5.99
C LYS A 23 9.05 6.52 -5.07
N ALA A 24 8.29 7.48 -5.61
CA ALA A 24 7.43 8.34 -4.80
C ALA A 24 6.30 7.54 -4.15
N GLN A 25 5.70 6.60 -4.89
CA GLN A 25 4.70 5.67 -4.39
C GLN A 25 5.26 4.82 -3.25
N LEU A 26 6.39 4.14 -3.47
CA LEU A 26 6.97 3.25 -2.46
C LEU A 26 7.38 4.02 -1.18
N ASN A 27 8.00 5.18 -1.34
CA ASN A 27 8.38 6.04 -0.22
C ASN A 27 7.17 6.44 0.64
N LEU A 28 6.04 6.82 0.01
CA LEU A 28 4.85 7.25 0.74
C LEU A 28 4.14 6.09 1.43
N LEU A 29 4.23 4.89 0.86
CA LEU A 29 3.72 3.64 1.44
C LEU A 29 4.62 3.05 2.53
N GLY A 30 5.81 3.62 2.75
CA GLY A 30 6.80 3.06 3.68
C GLY A 30 7.41 1.74 3.20
N VAL A 31 7.33 1.46 1.90
CA VAL A 31 7.89 0.24 1.29
C VAL A 31 9.32 0.50 0.85
N ASP A 32 10.22 -0.37 1.30
CA ASP A 32 11.65 -0.32 1.02
C ASP A 32 12.19 -1.72 0.70
N TYR A 33 13.52 -1.83 0.58
CA TYR A 33 14.18 -3.11 0.27
C TYR A 33 13.84 -4.22 1.27
N TYR A 34 13.61 -3.91 2.56
CA TYR A 34 13.31 -4.93 3.57
C TYR A 34 12.02 -5.69 3.24
N HIS A 35 11.01 -4.99 2.72
CA HIS A 35 9.74 -5.58 2.31
C HIS A 35 9.88 -6.52 1.10
N TYR A 36 10.84 -6.25 0.22
CA TYR A 36 11.17 -7.12 -0.93
C TYR A 36 12.03 -8.31 -0.51
N ALA A 37 12.94 -8.11 0.45
CA ALA A 37 13.90 -9.14 0.87
C ALA A 37 13.32 -10.14 1.87
N VAL A 38 12.36 -9.72 2.70
CA VAL A 38 11.79 -10.54 3.79
C VAL A 38 10.32 -10.81 3.52
N ILE A 39 9.99 -12.08 3.30
CA ILE A 39 8.65 -12.55 2.94
C ILE A 39 7.62 -12.10 3.97
N GLU A 40 7.92 -12.30 5.26
CA GLU A 40 7.03 -11.97 6.36
C GLU A 40 6.76 -10.46 6.43
N ALA A 41 7.77 -9.63 6.11
CA ALA A 41 7.63 -8.18 6.09
C ALA A 41 6.72 -7.72 4.94
N GLY A 42 6.97 -8.23 3.73
CA GLY A 42 6.15 -7.93 2.57
C GLY A 42 4.70 -8.41 2.74
N GLN A 43 4.49 -9.60 3.30
CA GLN A 43 3.16 -10.14 3.58
C GLN A 43 2.42 -9.35 4.64
N LYS A 44 3.10 -9.02 5.74
CA LYS A 44 2.51 -8.20 6.81
C LYS A 44 2.05 -6.86 6.24
N TRP A 45 2.91 -6.16 5.52
CA TRP A 45 2.56 -4.90 4.86
C TRP A 45 1.36 -5.05 3.92
N TYR A 46 1.35 -6.10 3.09
CA TYR A 46 0.25 -6.35 2.16
C TYR A 46 -1.07 -6.57 2.88
N HIS A 47 -1.10 -7.43 3.91
CA HIS A 47 -2.32 -7.75 4.64
C HIS A 47 -2.84 -6.56 5.45
N GLU A 48 -1.96 -5.83 6.15
CA GLU A 48 -2.35 -4.62 6.88
C GLU A 48 -2.92 -3.55 5.95
N THR A 49 -2.29 -3.33 4.78
CA THR A 49 -2.78 -2.39 3.78
C THR A 49 -4.11 -2.84 3.16
N LYS A 50 -4.24 -4.15 2.87
CA LYS A 50 -5.46 -4.75 2.32
C LYS A 50 -6.64 -4.59 3.27
N ASP A 51 -6.43 -4.84 4.55
CA ASP A 51 -7.45 -4.70 5.60
C ASP A 51 -8.01 -3.27 5.69
N ILE A 52 -7.17 -2.26 5.52
CA ILE A 52 -7.57 -0.85 5.48
C ILE A 52 -8.45 -0.60 4.24
N LEU A 53 -8.02 -1.09 3.07
CA LEU A 53 -8.76 -0.90 1.82
C LEU A 53 -10.09 -1.66 1.78
N GLU A 54 -10.20 -2.83 2.41
CA GLU A 54 -11.45 -3.60 2.49
C GLU A 54 -12.50 -2.92 3.37
N LYS A 55 -12.06 -2.20 4.41
CA LYS A 55 -12.93 -1.44 5.32
C LYS A 55 -13.22 -0.02 4.81
N SER A 56 -12.56 0.39 3.72
CA SER A 56 -12.65 1.73 3.15
C SER A 56 -13.97 1.94 2.38
N ASN A 57 -14.64 3.06 2.66
CA ASN A 57 -15.77 3.56 1.85
C ASN A 57 -15.32 4.53 0.74
N HIS A 58 -14.01 4.73 0.57
CA HIS A 58 -13.49 5.67 -0.40
C HIS A 58 -13.77 5.17 -1.84
N PRO A 59 -14.22 6.04 -2.76
CA PRO A 59 -14.62 5.61 -4.12
C PRO A 59 -13.48 4.95 -4.92
N LYS A 60 -12.23 5.26 -4.58
CA LYS A 60 -11.02 4.70 -5.19
C LYS A 60 -10.48 3.43 -4.53
N ALA A 61 -11.11 2.90 -3.48
CA ALA A 61 -10.61 1.72 -2.75
C ALA A 61 -10.39 0.49 -3.65
N LYS A 62 -11.32 0.25 -4.58
CA LYS A 62 -11.19 -0.85 -5.56
C LYS A 62 -10.01 -0.69 -6.52
N GLU A 63 -9.70 0.55 -6.90
CA GLU A 63 -8.56 0.86 -7.76
C GLU A 63 -7.25 0.72 -6.99
N ALA A 64 -7.21 1.25 -5.77
CA ALA A 64 -6.08 1.08 -4.84
C ALA A 64 -5.77 -0.40 -4.58
N MET A 65 -6.80 -1.25 -4.40
CA MET A 65 -6.62 -2.69 -4.20
C MET A 65 -5.89 -3.35 -5.38
N LYS A 66 -6.23 -2.98 -6.62
CA LYS A 66 -5.55 -3.51 -7.82
C LYS A 66 -4.08 -3.10 -7.87
N GLN A 67 -3.76 -1.87 -7.46
CA GLN A 67 -2.38 -1.37 -7.42
C GLN A 67 -1.59 -2.04 -6.29
N LEU A 68 -2.20 -2.23 -5.11
CA LEU A 68 -1.61 -2.99 -4.01
C LEU A 68 -1.24 -4.40 -4.45
N GLU A 69 -2.15 -5.11 -5.11
CA GLU A 69 -1.86 -6.45 -5.67
C GLU A 69 -0.71 -6.44 -6.68
N LYS A 70 -0.61 -5.40 -7.51
CA LYS A 70 0.46 -5.26 -8.50
C LYS A 70 1.82 -5.09 -7.83
N ILE A 71 1.90 -4.22 -6.82
CA ILE A 71 3.14 -4.00 -6.04
C ILE A 71 3.53 -5.30 -5.33
N PHE A 72 2.60 -5.94 -4.63
CA PHE A 72 2.87 -7.19 -3.91
C PHE A 72 3.31 -8.32 -4.85
N LYS A 73 2.67 -8.48 -6.02
CA LYS A 73 3.15 -9.41 -7.06
C LYS A 73 4.57 -9.08 -7.52
N GLY A 74 4.89 -7.79 -7.63
CA GLY A 74 6.24 -7.30 -7.96
C GLY A 74 7.29 -7.60 -6.89
N MET A 75 6.89 -7.90 -5.65
CA MET A 75 7.82 -8.32 -4.59
C MET A 75 8.31 -9.77 -4.79
N GLY A 76 7.59 -10.59 -5.55
CA GLY A 76 7.99 -11.99 -5.81
C GLY A 76 7.68 -12.97 -4.67
N HIS A 77 6.91 -12.53 -3.65
CA HIS A 77 6.53 -13.39 -2.54
C HIS A 77 5.46 -14.42 -2.94
N PRO A 78 5.47 -15.63 -2.35
CA PRO A 78 4.45 -16.64 -2.60
C PRO A 78 3.07 -16.11 -2.17
N LYS A 79 2.05 -16.39 -3.00
CA LYS A 79 0.66 -16.17 -2.62
C LYS A 79 0.28 -17.25 -1.61
N HIS A 80 -0.09 -16.86 -0.40
CA HIS A 80 -0.71 -17.75 0.59
C HIS A 80 -2.23 -17.59 0.52
#